data_AF-A0A961RDK9-F1
#
_entry.id   AF-A0A961RDK9-F1
#
_cell.length_a   1.000
_cell.length_b   1.000
_cell.length_c   1.000
_cell.angle_alpha   90.00
_cell.angle_beta   90.00
_cell.angle_gamma   90.00
#
_symmetry.space_group_name_H-M   'P 1'
#
loop_
_entity.id
_entity.type
_entity.pdbx_description
1 polymer ?
#
loop_
_entity_poly.entity_id
_entity_poly.type
_entity_poly.pdbx_seq_one_letter_code
_entity_poly.pdbx_strand_id
1 'polypeptide(L)'
;AETERRRETGLPVTWRWYIAMGIPVYLLWLINTAIGASFGNLIGDPHALGLDFVLPAYFLIMVMGFRKRKSFFPVVLVSGVAAILAERFVGSPWHVSIGALAGVAMAMAMPVGPDETNPPPGASE
;
A
#
# COMPACT_ATOMS: atom_id res chain seq x y z
N ALA A 1 13.01 -11.42 6.70
CA ALA A 1 13.33 -12.86 6.79
C ALA A 1 14.81 -13.14 6.51
N GLU A 2 15.32 -13.13 5.27
CA GLU A 2 16.75 -13.46 5.01
C GLU A 2 17.72 -12.38 5.54
N THR A 3 17.32 -11.10 5.50
CA THR A 3 18.05 -9.97 6.10
C THR A 3 18.13 -10.06 7.62
N GLU A 4 17.07 -10.51 8.26
CA GLU A 4 16.97 -10.71 9.72
C GLU A 4 17.81 -11.91 10.14
N ARG A 5 17.72 -13.03 9.43
CA ARG A 5 18.56 -14.22 9.63
C ARG A 5 20.05 -13.91 9.48
N ARG A 6 20.41 -13.00 8.56
CA ARG A 6 21.80 -12.54 8.39
C ARG A 6 22.29 -11.61 9.50
N ARG A 7 21.40 -10.79 10.07
CA ARG A 7 21.70 -10.04 11.30
C ARG A 7 21.95 -10.96 12.49
N GLU A 8 21.15 -12.03 12.63
CA GLU A 8 21.30 -13.03 13.70
C GLU A 8 22.58 -13.88 13.55
N THR A 9 23.05 -14.10 12.31
CA THR A 9 24.30 -14.84 12.02
C THR A 9 25.55 -13.96 11.95
N GLY A 10 25.44 -12.66 12.23
CA GLY A 10 26.57 -11.72 12.27
C GLY A 10 27.20 -11.41 10.90
N LEU A 11 26.53 -11.77 9.80
CA LEU A 11 27.05 -11.53 8.45
C LEU A 11 26.69 -10.10 7.98
N PRO A 12 27.66 -9.32 7.47
CA PRO A 12 27.39 -7.97 7.00
C PRO A 12 26.51 -7.96 5.75
N VAL A 13 25.55 -7.04 5.70
CA VAL A 13 24.75 -6.75 4.50
C VAL A 13 25.60 -5.89 3.56
N THR A 14 26.44 -6.54 2.76
CA THR A 14 27.32 -5.86 1.80
C THR A 14 26.52 -5.41 0.58
N TRP A 15 26.90 -4.29 -0.04
CA TRP A 15 26.32 -3.78 -1.29
C TRP A 15 26.17 -4.87 -2.37
N ARG A 16 27.19 -5.73 -2.53
CA ARG A 16 27.18 -6.86 -3.48
C ARG A 16 26.06 -7.85 -3.21
N TRP A 17 25.75 -8.11 -1.94
CA TRP A 17 24.68 -9.01 -1.54
C TRP A 17 23.31 -8.42 -1.88
N TYR A 18 23.14 -7.11 -1.64
CA TYR A 18 21.90 -6.41 -1.97
C TYR A 18 21.64 -6.41 -3.48
N ILE A 19 22.67 -6.12 -4.28
CA ILE A 19 22.59 -6.21 -5.75
C ILE A 19 22.28 -7.65 -6.21
N ALA A 20 22.95 -8.66 -5.63
CA ALA A 20 22.71 -10.05 -6.01
C ALA A 20 21.27 -10.50 -5.73
N MET A 21 20.64 -10.00 -4.68
CA MET A 21 19.21 -10.23 -4.40
C MET A 21 18.29 -9.40 -5.29
N GLY A 22 18.67 -8.15 -5.59
CA GLY A 22 17.85 -7.23 -6.38
C GLY A 22 17.81 -7.54 -7.88
N ILE A 23 18.93 -7.97 -8.47
CA ILE A 23 19.04 -8.22 -9.91
C ILE A 23 18.01 -9.26 -10.41
N PRO A 24 17.88 -10.46 -9.80
CA PRO A 24 16.91 -11.44 -10.27
C PRO A 24 15.48 -10.93 -10.20
N VAL A 25 15.12 -10.20 -9.13
CA VAL A 25 13.79 -9.58 -8.97
C VAL A 25 13.55 -8.54 -10.05
N TYR A 26 14.54 -7.70 -10.33
CA TYR A 26 14.45 -6.66 -11.35
C TYR A 26 14.34 -7.25 -12.77
N LEU A 27 15.13 -8.27 -13.08
CA LEU A 27 15.08 -8.96 -14.37
C LEU A 27 13.74 -9.67 -14.57
N LEU A 28 13.25 -10.38 -13.55
CA LEU A 28 11.94 -11.03 -13.60
C LEU A 28 10.83 -9.99 -13.80
N TRP A 29 10.91 -8.85 -13.11
CA TRP A 29 9.98 -7.74 -13.26
C TRP A 29 10.00 -7.18 -14.69
N LEU A 30 11.17 -6.96 -15.28
CA LEU A 30 11.29 -6.50 -16.68
C LEU A 30 10.70 -7.51 -17.66
N ILE A 31 11.00 -8.81 -17.48
CA ILE A 31 10.45 -9.87 -18.33
C ILE A 31 8.93 -9.90 -18.24
N ASN A 32 8.37 -9.89 -17.02
CA ASN A 32 6.92 -9.90 -16.84
C ASN A 32 6.26 -8.64 -17.40
N THR A 33 6.91 -7.48 -17.27
CA THR A 33 6.43 -6.22 -17.86
C THR A 33 6.45 -6.27 -19.38
N ALA A 34 7.50 -6.82 -20.00
CA ALA A 34 7.59 -6.98 -21.44
C ALA A 34 6.52 -7.97 -21.98
N ILE A 35 6.29 -9.07 -21.26
CA ILE A 35 5.20 -10.01 -21.55
C ILE A 35 3.86 -9.29 -21.44
N GLY A 36 3.60 -8.59 -20.33
CA GLY A 36 2.36 -7.83 -20.12
C GLY A 36 2.11 -6.76 -21.18
N ALA A 37 3.15 -6.01 -21.58
CA ALA A 37 3.06 -5.01 -22.65
C ALA A 37 2.76 -5.65 -24.01
N SER A 38 3.36 -6.81 -24.30
CA SER A 38 3.12 -7.55 -25.55
C SER A 38 1.69 -8.09 -25.61
N PHE A 39 1.19 -8.64 -24.50
CA PHE A 39 -0.20 -9.10 -24.37
C PHE A 39 -1.20 -7.93 -24.37
N GLY A 40 -0.82 -6.77 -23.83
CA GLY A 40 -1.66 -5.57 -23.81
C GLY A 40 -2.04 -5.07 -25.21
N ASN A 41 -1.16 -5.21 -26.20
CA ASN A 41 -1.48 -4.89 -27.61
C ASN A 41 -2.53 -5.84 -28.22
N LEU A 42 -2.76 -7.01 -27.61
CA LEU A 42 -3.77 -7.96 -28.05
C LEU A 42 -5.15 -7.64 -27.44
N ILE A 43 -5.19 -6.77 -26.42
CA ILE A 43 -6.41 -6.32 -25.76
C ILE A 43 -7.00 -5.18 -26.59
N GLY A 44 -8.13 -5.46 -27.27
CA GLY A 44 -8.78 -4.50 -28.16
C GLY A 44 -9.30 -3.25 -27.44
N ASP A 45 -10.29 -3.41 -26.56
CA ASP A 45 -10.83 -2.31 -25.75
C ASP A 45 -10.55 -2.55 -24.26
N PRO A 46 -9.53 -1.88 -23.68
CA PRO A 46 -9.20 -1.96 -22.25
C PRO A 46 -10.33 -1.49 -21.33
N HIS A 47 -11.17 -0.56 -21.80
CA HIS A 47 -12.28 0.00 -21.01
C HIS A 47 -13.42 -1.01 -20.88
N ALA A 48 -13.69 -1.80 -21.94
CA ALA A 48 -14.67 -2.89 -21.89
C ALA A 48 -14.30 -3.99 -20.87
N LEU A 49 -13.01 -4.15 -20.57
CA LEU A 49 -12.51 -5.10 -19.58
C LEU A 49 -12.33 -4.48 -18.17
N GLY A 50 -12.58 -3.18 -18.01
CA GLY A 50 -12.41 -2.49 -16.72
C GLY A 50 -10.95 -2.35 -16.27
N LEU A 51 -9.99 -2.39 -17.20
CA LEU A 51 -8.55 -2.28 -16.88
C LEU A 51 -8.18 -0.90 -16.31
N ASP A 52 -8.95 0.13 -16.66
CA ASP A 52 -8.90 1.48 -16.12
C ASP A 52 -9.29 1.57 -14.63
N PHE A 53 -10.16 0.65 -14.18
CA PHE A 53 -10.60 0.59 -12.77
C PHE A 53 -9.68 -0.26 -11.87
N VAL A 54 -8.74 -1.02 -12.44
CA VAL A 54 -7.87 -1.94 -11.68
C VAL A 54 -7.07 -1.23 -10.60
N LEU A 55 -6.50 -0.06 -10.91
CA LEU A 55 -5.69 0.70 -9.97
C LEU A 55 -6.51 1.21 -8.76
N PRO A 56 -7.64 1.92 -8.96
CA PRO A 56 -8.55 2.26 -7.86
C PRO A 56 -9.04 1.04 -7.07
N ALA A 57 -9.37 -0.07 -7.74
CA ALA A 57 -9.82 -1.29 -7.09
C ALA A 57 -8.74 -1.88 -6.17
N TYR A 58 -7.48 -1.90 -6.61
CA TYR A 58 -6.37 -2.40 -5.80
C TYR A 58 -6.22 -1.62 -4.49
N PHE A 59 -6.28 -0.29 -4.55
CA PHE A 59 -6.26 0.56 -3.35
C PHE A 59 -7.48 0.32 -2.47
N LEU A 60 -8.67 0.20 -3.05
CA LEU A 60 -9.89 -0.07 -2.30
C LEU A 60 -9.81 -1.41 -1.54
N ILE A 61 -9.30 -2.46 -2.17
CA ILE A 61 -9.11 -3.78 -1.55
C ILE A 61 -8.15 -3.67 -0.37
N MET A 62 -7.03 -2.96 -0.54
CA MET A 62 -6.04 -2.73 0.52
C MET A 62 -6.65 -1.97 1.70
N VAL A 63 -7.39 -0.90 1.42
CA VAL A 63 -8.10 -0.10 2.44
C VAL A 63 -9.13 -0.96 3.18
N MET A 64 -9.89 -1.78 2.46
CA MET A 64 -10.89 -2.68 3.05
C MET A 64 -10.28 -3.72 4.01
N GLY A 65 -8.99 -4.05 3.88
CA GLY A 65 -8.26 -4.84 4.87
C GLY A 65 -8.24 -4.23 6.28
N PHE A 66 -8.37 -2.90 6.39
CA PHE A 66 -8.39 -2.18 7.67
C PHE A 66 -9.80 -1.93 8.23
N ARG A 67 -10.86 -2.45 7.58
CA ARG A 67 -12.27 -2.15 7.93
C ARG A 67 -12.65 -2.49 9.38
N LYS A 68 -11.96 -3.45 10.00
CA LYS A 68 -12.22 -3.86 11.40
C LYS A 68 -11.68 -2.87 12.44
N ARG A 69 -10.86 -1.88 12.06
CA ARG A 69 -10.29 -0.89 12.99
C ARG A 69 -11.35 0.13 13.40
N LYS A 70 -11.43 0.47 14.68
CA LYS A 70 -12.40 1.46 15.23
C LYS A 70 -12.28 2.83 14.55
N SER A 71 -11.07 3.23 14.15
CA SER A 71 -10.79 4.51 13.46
C SER A 71 -11.03 4.47 11.94
N PHE A 72 -11.43 3.33 11.35
CA PHE A 72 -11.50 3.15 9.90
C PHE A 72 -12.41 4.17 9.20
N PHE A 73 -13.66 4.26 9.64
CA PHE A 73 -14.67 5.10 9.00
C PHE A 73 -14.28 6.59 8.97
N PRO A 74 -13.91 7.22 10.11
CA PRO A 74 -13.49 8.62 10.10
C PRO A 74 -12.20 8.88 9.30
N VAL A 75 -11.20 7.97 9.34
CA VAL A 75 -9.98 8.13 8.53
C VAL A 75 -10.30 8.10 7.05
N VAL A 76 -11.10 7.13 6.59
CA VAL A 76 -11.48 6.99 5.17
C VAL A 76 -12.33 8.15 4.70
N LEU A 77 -13.25 8.64 5.54
CA LEU A 77 -14.09 9.79 5.20
C LEU A 77 -13.25 11.06 5.02
N VAL A 78 -12.36 11.36 5.97
CA VAL A 78 -11.51 12.56 5.93
C VAL A 78 -10.51 12.48 4.77
N SER A 79 -9.87 11.33 4.54
CA SER A 79 -8.96 11.17 3.42
C SER A 79 -9.67 11.28 2.07
N GLY A 80 -10.87 10.71 1.93
CA GLY A 80 -11.67 10.80 0.72
C GLY A 80 -12.15 12.22 0.41
N VAL A 81 -12.67 12.94 1.41
CA VAL A 81 -13.09 14.34 1.25
C VAL A 81 -11.89 15.22 0.90
N ALA A 82 -10.76 15.05 1.59
CA ALA A 82 -9.55 15.79 1.30
C ALA A 82 -9.01 15.51 -0.12
N ALA A 83 -9.08 14.25 -0.59
CA ALA A 83 -8.70 13.90 -1.94
C ALA A 83 -9.58 14.58 -2.99
N ILE A 84 -10.91 14.57 -2.81
CA ILE A 84 -11.86 15.23 -3.73
C ILE A 84 -11.63 16.75 -3.77
N LEU A 85 -11.41 17.37 -2.61
CA LEU A 85 -11.09 18.80 -2.56
C LEU A 85 -9.75 19.09 -3.22
N ALA A 86 -8.72 18.29 -2.95
CA ALA A 86 -7.41 18.45 -3.57
C ALA A 86 -7.44 18.29 -5.09
N GLU A 87 -8.24 17.36 -5.61
CA GLU A 87 -8.45 17.20 -7.04
C GLU A 87 -8.99 18.49 -7.67
N ARG A 88 -9.96 19.12 -7.00
CA ARG A 88 -10.63 20.31 -7.51
C ARG A 88 -9.81 21.59 -7.38
N PHE A 89 -8.99 21.73 -6.34
CA PHE A 89 -8.26 22.97 -6.06
C PHE A 89 -6.78 22.94 -6.46
N VAL A 90 -6.12 21.78 -6.41
CA VAL A 90 -4.68 21.63 -6.68
C VAL A 90 -4.44 20.97 -8.04
N GLY A 91 -5.41 20.16 -8.51
CA GLY A 91 -5.31 19.41 -9.75
C GLY A 91 -4.59 18.06 -9.59
N SER A 92 -4.65 17.25 -10.64
CA SER A 92 -3.91 15.98 -10.71
C SER A 92 -2.41 16.26 -10.80
N PRO A 93 -1.52 15.50 -10.14
CA PRO A 93 -1.73 14.21 -9.44
C PRO A 93 -1.74 14.29 -7.90
N TRP A 94 -1.75 15.50 -7.32
CA TRP A 94 -1.50 15.71 -5.88
C TRP A 94 -2.62 15.26 -4.95
N HIS A 95 -3.82 15.01 -5.50
CA HIS A 95 -4.99 14.59 -4.74
C HIS A 95 -4.79 13.30 -3.92
N VAL A 96 -4.01 12.34 -4.43
CA VAL A 96 -3.72 11.08 -3.71
C VAL A 96 -2.84 11.33 -2.48
N SER A 97 -1.76 12.09 -2.65
CA SER A 97 -0.82 12.38 -1.56
C SER A 97 -1.48 13.25 -0.48
N ILE A 98 -2.27 14.26 -0.88
CA ILE A 98 -2.97 15.13 0.07
C ILE A 98 -4.05 14.35 0.84
N GLY A 99 -4.83 13.51 0.16
CA GLY A 99 -5.81 12.63 0.81
C GLY A 99 -5.14 11.67 1.80
N ALA A 100 -4.00 11.06 1.42
CA ALA A 100 -3.23 10.20 2.30
C ALA A 100 -2.72 10.94 3.55
N LEU A 101 -2.14 12.12 3.39
CA LEU A 101 -1.66 12.95 4.50
C LEU A 101 -2.81 13.35 5.45
N ALA A 102 -3.96 13.74 4.91
CA ALA A 102 -5.14 14.07 5.71
C ALA A 102 -5.65 12.85 6.50
N GLY A 103 -5.67 11.67 5.89
CA GLY A 103 -6.02 10.42 6.57
C GLY A 103 -5.05 10.09 7.71
N VAL A 104 -3.75 10.24 7.49
CA VAL A 104 -2.71 10.04 8.51
C VAL A 104 -2.88 11.05 9.65
N ALA A 105 -3.10 12.34 9.35
CA ALA A 105 -3.38 13.37 10.34
C ALA A 105 -4.61 13.03 11.20
N MET A 106 -5.69 12.57 10.57
CA MET A 106 -6.91 12.16 11.27
C MET A 106 -6.68 10.93 12.15
N ALA A 107 -5.89 9.96 11.69
CA ALA A 107 -5.53 8.79 12.48
C ALA A 107 -4.69 9.16 13.71
N MET A 108 -3.74 10.08 13.57
CA MET A 108 -2.91 10.59 14.68
C MET A 108 -3.74 11.36 15.71
N ALA A 109 -4.80 12.05 15.29
CA ALA A 109 -5.67 12.80 16.18
C ALA A 109 -6.63 11.92 17.00
N MET A 110 -6.82 10.65 16.62
CA MET A 110 -7.73 9.74 17.33
C MET A 110 -7.03 8.94 18.43
N PRO A 111 -7.70 8.75 19.59
CA PRO A 111 -7.19 7.84 20.62
C PRO A 111 -7.13 6.41 20.07
N VAL A 112 -5.98 5.75 20.28
CA VAL A 112 -5.82 4.33 19.99
C VAL A 112 -6.72 3.54 20.95
N GLY A 113 -7.83 3.02 20.43
CA GLY A 113 -8.67 2.11 21.20
C GLY A 113 -7.90 0.83 21.57
N PRO A 114 -8.24 0.15 22.68
CA PRO A 114 -7.52 -1.04 23.13
C PRO A 114 -7.47 -2.10 22.02
N ASP A 115 -6.27 -2.65 21.76
CA ASP A 115 -6.09 -3.79 20.87
C ASP A 115 -6.68 -5.03 21.55
N GLU A 116 -7.90 -5.41 21.15
CA GLU A 116 -8.56 -6.64 21.62
C GLU A 116 -7.75 -7.91 21.25
N THR A 117 -6.77 -7.79 20.36
CA THR A 117 -5.88 -8.88 19.93
C THR A 117 -4.62 -9.04 20.78
N ASN A 118 -4.34 -8.12 21.71
CA ASN A 118 -3.18 -8.20 22.60
C ASN A 118 -3.64 -7.93 24.04
N PRO A 119 -4.17 -8.94 24.76
CA PRO A 119 -4.51 -8.79 26.17
C PRO A 119 -3.28 -8.35 26.95
N PRO A 120 -3.40 -7.42 27.93
CA PRO A 120 -2.28 -7.07 28.78
C PRO A 120 -1.73 -8.34 29.45
N PRO A 121 -0.41 -8.51 29.56
CA PRO A 121 0.18 -9.63 30.28
C PRO A 121 -0.35 -9.61 31.73
N GLY A 122 -1.19 -10.59 32.09
CA GLY A 122 -1.78 -10.70 33.44
C GLY A 122 -3.31 -10.59 33.55
N ALA A 123 -4.06 -10.49 32.44
CA ALA A 123 -5.53 -10.45 32.49
C ALA A 123 -6.21 -11.84 32.70
N SER A 124 -5.44 -12.88 33.01
CA SER A 124 -5.93 -14.25 33.22
C SER A 124 -5.50 -14.86 34.56
N GLU A 125 -5.15 -14.04 35.54
CA GLU A 125 -4.94 -14.47 36.93
C GLU A 125 -6.15 -14.09 37.81
#